data_AF-A0A2Z3H5E9-F1
#
_entry.id   AF-A0A2Z3H5E9-F1
#
_cell.length_a   1.000
_cell.length_b   1.000
_cell.length_c   1.000
_cell.angle_alpha   90.00
_cell.angle_beta   90.00
_cell.angle_gamma   90.00
#
_symmetry.space_group_name_H-M   'P 1'
#
loop_
_entity.id
_entity.type
_entity.pdbx_description
1 polymer ?
#
loop_
_entity_poly.entity_id
_entity_poly.type
_entity_poly.pdbx_seq_one_letter_code
_entity_poly.pdbx_strand_id
1 'polypeptide(L)'
;MAEAKPWDAVFSQIRVIHKLDDLCPVVTEAELAATEAALGVPLPASYRAFAMRFGAFGGFDWMLRLLPITPERNAWGCATILRATNAVRRHTNSRANRYPPAQRERLRRFVFFGDNMNKPNFVWKPEEDDSDGSEGAFAWDPAEPTTTDPLEYPVYWCSLDSRQVERRSNSFTEFVTWVKVYTRSIAGNEVSEDYTDWIPCRARKKRSPPKRDVKRWLAFNNHTARDIARSIRDTDRVDALPILADALQDAGCAHADLLNACRTGSRIDGQWALEVLLTDRPSPPLGTRWSASFPGKGGAGG
;
A
#
# COMPACT_ATOMS: atom_id res chain seq x y z
N MET A 1 5.38 32.24 -7.18
CA MET A 1 4.39 31.33 -6.56
C MET A 1 4.07 30.28 -7.61
N ALA A 2 4.34 29.00 -7.37
CA ALA A 2 3.99 27.96 -8.34
C ALA A 2 2.46 27.92 -8.50
N GLU A 3 1.99 27.90 -9.73
CA GLU A 3 0.56 27.81 -10.06
C GLU A 3 0.00 26.50 -9.49
N ALA A 4 -1.06 26.60 -8.68
CA ALA A 4 -1.68 25.44 -8.05
C ALA A 4 -2.19 24.49 -9.13
N LYS A 5 -1.77 23.22 -9.07
CA LYS A 5 -2.19 22.24 -10.07
C LYS A 5 -3.63 21.80 -9.79
N PRO A 6 -4.41 21.41 -10.82
CA PRO A 6 -5.82 21.04 -10.65
C PRO A 6 -6.06 19.93 -9.62
N TRP A 7 -5.11 19.01 -9.47
CA TRP A 7 -5.18 17.89 -8.52
C TRP A 7 -4.84 18.25 -7.07
N ASP A 8 -4.22 19.40 -6.78
CA ASP A 8 -3.81 19.74 -5.41
C ASP A 8 -5.00 19.88 -4.45
N ALA A 9 -6.12 20.40 -4.95
CA ALA A 9 -7.37 20.55 -4.19
C ALA A 9 -8.04 19.20 -3.89
N VAL A 10 -7.86 18.20 -4.74
CA VAL A 10 -8.39 16.84 -4.53
C VAL A 10 -7.46 16.06 -3.59
N PHE A 11 -6.16 16.13 -3.87
CA PHE A 11 -5.12 15.41 -3.12
C PHE A 11 -5.03 15.86 -1.65
N SER A 12 -5.36 17.11 -1.35
CA SER A 12 -5.43 17.58 0.04
C SER A 12 -6.58 16.97 0.85
N GLN A 13 -7.60 16.39 0.20
CA GLN A 13 -8.80 15.90 0.85
C GLN A 13 -8.93 14.37 0.88
N ILE A 14 -7.91 13.65 0.44
CA ILE A 14 -7.88 12.18 0.39
C ILE A 14 -6.92 11.63 1.43
N ARG A 15 -7.16 10.38 1.84
CA ARG A 15 -6.30 9.63 2.74
C ARG A 15 -5.83 8.36 2.02
N VAL A 16 -4.54 8.06 2.14
CA VAL A 16 -3.90 6.90 1.50
C VAL A 16 -3.41 5.98 2.60
N ILE A 17 -3.83 4.72 2.55
CA ILE A 17 -3.54 3.69 3.55
C ILE A 17 -2.45 2.79 2.98
N HIS A 18 -1.38 2.57 3.75
CA HIS A 18 -0.38 1.55 3.45
C HIS A 18 -0.51 0.46 4.50
N LYS A 19 -0.63 -0.81 4.12
CA LYS A 19 -0.46 -1.89 5.09
C LYS A 19 1.02 -1.99 5.49
N LEU A 20 1.30 -2.51 6.68
CA LEU A 20 2.66 -2.68 7.20
C LEU A 20 3.54 -3.53 6.26
N ASP A 21 2.93 -4.54 5.65
CA ASP A 21 3.55 -5.43 4.67
C ASP A 21 3.69 -4.78 3.28
N ASP A 22 3.03 -3.64 3.06
CA ASP A 22 2.89 -2.93 1.80
C ASP A 22 3.74 -1.64 1.74
N LEU A 23 4.79 -1.52 2.56
CA LEU A 23 5.67 -0.34 2.58
C LEU A 23 6.56 -0.29 1.31
N CYS A 24 6.03 0.28 0.23
CA CYS A 24 6.80 0.56 -0.98
C CYS A 24 7.71 1.78 -0.76
N PRO A 25 8.98 1.76 -1.20
CA PRO A 25 9.88 2.91 -1.10
C PRO A 25 9.31 4.14 -1.81
N VAL A 26 9.76 5.31 -1.37
CA VAL A 26 9.48 6.58 -2.06
C VAL A 26 9.83 6.44 -3.53
N VAL A 27 8.82 6.67 -4.36
CA VAL A 27 8.94 6.62 -5.81
C VAL A 27 9.79 7.78 -6.26
N THR A 28 10.81 7.47 -7.05
CA THR A 28 11.67 8.48 -7.64
C THR A 28 11.21 8.84 -9.05
N GLU A 29 11.52 10.06 -9.48
CA GLU A 29 11.33 10.49 -10.87
C GLU A 29 11.98 9.51 -11.88
N ALA A 30 13.11 8.91 -11.49
CA ALA A 30 13.80 7.90 -12.29
C ALA A 30 13.01 6.59 -12.40
N GLU A 31 12.35 6.13 -11.34
CA GLU A 31 11.50 4.93 -11.36
C GLU A 31 10.23 5.15 -12.19
N LEU A 32 9.64 6.34 -12.13
CA LEU A 32 8.51 6.73 -12.98
C LEU A 32 8.93 6.70 -14.45
N ALA A 33 10.04 7.36 -14.79
CA ALA A 33 10.58 7.39 -16.15
C ALA A 33 10.95 5.99 -16.67
N ALA A 34 11.54 5.14 -15.83
CA ALA A 34 11.86 3.76 -16.18
C ALA A 34 10.58 2.93 -16.44
N THR A 35 9.52 3.16 -15.66
CA THR A 35 8.24 2.48 -15.84
C THR A 35 7.54 2.94 -17.11
N GLU A 36 7.56 4.24 -17.42
CA GLU A 36 7.05 4.81 -18.67
C GLU A 36 7.77 4.21 -19.89
N ALA A 37 9.10 4.12 -19.82
CA ALA A 37 9.91 3.48 -20.86
C ALA A 37 9.55 1.99 -21.04
N ALA A 38 9.33 1.26 -19.95
CA ALA A 38 8.94 -0.15 -19.99
C ALA A 38 7.51 -0.38 -20.49
N LEU A 39 6.57 0.53 -20.17
CA LEU A 39 5.19 0.49 -20.65
C LEU A 39 5.07 0.95 -22.11
N GLY A 40 6.01 1.77 -22.59
CA GLY A 40 5.99 2.39 -23.91
C GLY A 40 5.02 3.56 -24.03
N VAL A 41 4.48 4.05 -22.91
CA VAL A 41 3.51 5.15 -22.82
C VAL A 41 3.80 6.00 -21.58
N PRO A 42 3.59 7.33 -21.63
CA PRO A 42 3.72 8.16 -20.45
C PRO A 42 2.63 7.84 -19.41
N LEU A 43 2.89 8.11 -18.13
CA LEU A 43 1.88 8.01 -17.08
C LEU A 43 0.99 9.27 -17.09
N PRO A 44 -0.29 9.19 -16.68
CA PRO A 44 -1.11 10.39 -16.47
C PRO A 44 -0.41 11.39 -15.54
N ALA A 45 -0.46 12.68 -15.84
CA ALA A 45 0.22 13.71 -15.06
C ALA A 45 -0.25 13.72 -13.59
N SER A 46 -1.54 13.58 -13.35
CA SER A 46 -2.07 13.50 -11.98
C SER A 46 -1.72 12.18 -11.30
N TYR A 47 -1.58 11.08 -12.04
CA TYR A 47 -1.07 9.81 -11.48
C TYR A 47 0.40 9.93 -11.05
N ARG A 48 1.23 10.60 -11.87
CA ARG A 48 2.63 10.89 -11.55
C ARG A 48 2.74 11.73 -10.27
N ALA A 49 1.98 12.83 -10.23
CA ALA A 49 1.95 13.73 -9.07
C ALA A 49 1.44 13.01 -7.82
N PHE A 50 0.44 12.15 -7.99
CA PHE A 50 -0.09 11.30 -6.92
C PHE A 50 1.00 10.37 -6.37
N ALA A 51 1.68 9.61 -7.24
CA ALA A 51 2.72 8.65 -6.86
C ALA A 51 3.90 9.34 -6.16
N MET A 52 4.29 10.53 -6.61
CA MET A 52 5.34 11.34 -5.98
C MET A 52 4.92 11.86 -4.59
N ARG A 53 3.62 12.16 -4.39
CA ARG A 53 3.11 12.74 -3.14
C ARG A 53 2.79 11.69 -2.07
N PHE A 54 2.27 10.54 -2.47
CA PHE A 54 1.73 9.53 -1.55
C PHE A 54 2.40 8.15 -1.65
N GLY A 55 3.27 7.94 -2.64
CA GLY A 55 3.82 6.63 -3.00
C GLY A 55 3.02 5.96 -4.13
N ALA A 56 3.65 4.99 -4.78
CA ALA A 56 3.08 4.25 -5.92
C ALA A 56 2.33 2.97 -5.53
N PHE A 57 2.05 2.78 -4.25
CA PHE A 57 1.41 1.58 -3.74
C PHE A 57 0.54 1.96 -2.55
N GLY A 58 -0.50 1.19 -2.26
CA GLY A 58 -1.39 1.47 -1.13
C GLY A 58 -2.87 1.35 -1.46
N GLY A 59 -3.66 1.23 -0.40
CA GLY A 59 -5.11 1.22 -0.39
C GLY A 59 -5.71 2.63 -0.29
N PHE A 60 -6.78 2.92 -1.03
CA PHE A 60 -7.57 4.14 -0.94
C PHE A 60 -8.90 3.79 -0.33
N ASP A 61 -9.23 4.45 0.78
CA ASP A 61 -10.51 4.32 1.46
C ASP A 61 -11.00 2.86 1.42
N TRP A 62 -10.12 1.91 1.84
CA TRP A 62 -10.38 0.47 1.97
C TRP A 62 -10.92 -0.26 0.72
N MET A 63 -10.99 0.40 -0.45
CA MET A 63 -11.62 -0.13 -1.66
C MET A 63 -10.67 -0.29 -2.85
N LEU A 64 -9.74 0.64 -3.08
CA LEU A 64 -8.86 0.55 -4.24
C LEU A 64 -7.45 0.23 -3.79
N ARG A 65 -6.81 -0.77 -4.37
CA ARG A 65 -5.36 -0.95 -4.29
C ARG A 65 -4.72 -0.38 -5.54
N LEU A 66 -3.73 0.49 -5.38
CA LEU A 66 -2.83 0.79 -6.48
C LEU A 66 -1.77 -0.30 -6.57
N LEU A 67 -1.38 -0.66 -7.80
CA LEU A 67 -0.29 -1.58 -8.06
C LEU A 67 1.05 -0.83 -7.98
N PRO A 68 2.11 -1.45 -7.43
CA PRO A 68 3.42 -0.83 -7.34
C PRO A 68 3.98 -0.40 -8.69
N ILE A 69 4.53 0.81 -8.75
CA ILE A 69 5.41 1.27 -9.83
C ILE A 69 6.82 0.76 -9.56
N THR A 70 7.08 -0.48 -9.93
CA THR A 70 8.45 -1.03 -9.95
C THR A 70 8.66 -1.82 -11.25
N PRO A 71 9.89 -1.82 -11.82
CA PRO A 71 10.13 -2.36 -13.14
C PRO A 71 9.67 -3.81 -13.29
N GLU A 72 10.09 -4.78 -12.46
CA GLU A 72 9.73 -6.20 -12.74
C GLU A 72 9.59 -7.12 -11.52
N ARG A 73 10.20 -6.79 -10.38
CA ARG A 73 10.04 -7.53 -9.13
C ARG A 73 10.12 -6.58 -7.95
N ASN A 74 9.15 -6.66 -7.07
CA ASN A 74 9.30 -6.14 -5.72
C ASN A 74 9.69 -7.30 -4.78
N ALA A 75 10.33 -6.99 -3.66
CA ALA A 75 10.74 -8.00 -2.67
C ALA A 75 9.53 -8.72 -2.02
N TRP A 76 8.32 -8.20 -2.25
CA TRP A 76 7.07 -8.59 -1.59
C TRP A 76 6.17 -9.50 -2.46
N GLY A 77 6.59 -9.83 -3.68
CA GLY A 77 5.85 -10.71 -4.58
C GLY A 77 4.55 -10.15 -5.19
N CYS A 78 4.20 -8.88 -4.94
CA CYS A 78 2.99 -8.26 -5.50
C CYS A 78 3.11 -8.04 -7.02
N ALA A 79 1.98 -8.04 -7.72
CA ALA A 79 1.94 -7.69 -9.13
C ALA A 79 2.19 -6.19 -9.32
N THR A 80 3.20 -5.81 -10.11
CA THR A 80 3.48 -4.42 -10.50
C THR A 80 2.55 -3.97 -11.62
N ILE A 81 2.46 -2.66 -11.90
CA ILE A 81 1.72 -2.14 -13.07
C ILE A 81 2.18 -2.85 -14.36
N LEU A 82 3.50 -3.01 -14.53
CA LEU A 82 4.06 -3.68 -15.71
C LEU A 82 3.65 -5.15 -15.75
N ARG A 83 3.78 -5.88 -14.64
CA ARG A 83 3.44 -7.30 -14.56
C ARG A 83 1.96 -7.53 -14.80
N ALA A 84 1.08 -6.76 -14.18
CA ALA A 84 -0.36 -6.84 -14.36
C ALA A 84 -0.76 -6.55 -15.81
N THR A 85 -0.23 -5.48 -16.38
CA THR A 85 -0.48 -5.11 -17.79
C THR A 85 -0.02 -6.22 -18.75
N ASN A 86 1.19 -6.76 -18.55
CA ASN A 86 1.70 -7.84 -19.37
C ASN A 86 0.93 -9.16 -19.17
N ALA A 87 0.44 -9.43 -17.96
CA ALA A 87 -0.36 -10.60 -17.67
C ALA A 87 -1.71 -10.57 -18.42
N VAL A 88 -2.39 -9.42 -18.49
CA VAL A 88 -3.61 -9.27 -19.32
C VAL A 88 -3.31 -9.44 -20.80
N ARG A 89 -2.25 -8.82 -21.29
CA ARG A 89 -1.84 -8.95 -22.70
C ARG A 89 -1.58 -10.42 -23.07
N ARG A 90 -0.94 -11.18 -22.19
CA ARG A 90 -0.75 -12.63 -22.36
C ARG A 90 -2.07 -13.41 -22.28
N HIS A 91 -2.90 -13.13 -21.29
CA HIS A 91 -4.20 -13.77 -21.12
C HIS A 91 -5.10 -13.59 -22.36
N THR A 92 -5.28 -12.36 -22.79
CA THR A 92 -6.09 -12.00 -23.98
C THR A 92 -5.57 -12.63 -25.27
N ASN A 93 -4.25 -12.79 -25.42
CA ASN A 93 -3.66 -13.52 -26.54
C ASN A 93 -3.92 -15.04 -26.46
N SER A 94 -3.68 -15.66 -25.30
CA SER A 94 -3.88 -17.10 -25.11
C SER A 94 -5.34 -17.53 -25.30
N ARG A 95 -6.27 -16.61 -25.03
CA ARG A 95 -7.72 -16.81 -25.14
C ARG A 95 -8.32 -15.96 -26.25
N ALA A 96 -7.58 -15.76 -27.34
CA ALA A 96 -8.00 -14.95 -28.49
C ALA A 96 -9.41 -15.27 -29.00
N ASN A 97 -9.81 -16.55 -28.98
CA ASN A 97 -11.13 -17.00 -29.44
C ASN A 97 -12.29 -16.62 -28.50
N ARG A 98 -12.00 -16.20 -27.26
CA ARG A 98 -13.00 -15.79 -26.26
C ARG A 98 -13.36 -14.30 -26.32
N TYR A 99 -12.60 -13.49 -27.03
CA TYR A 99 -12.82 -12.03 -27.10
C TYR A 99 -13.09 -11.59 -28.55
N PRO A 100 -14.10 -10.73 -28.80
CA PRO A 100 -14.25 -10.04 -30.08
C PRO A 100 -12.95 -9.30 -30.47
N PRO A 101 -12.54 -9.28 -31.76
CA PRO A 101 -11.27 -8.68 -32.17
C PRO A 101 -11.08 -7.23 -31.71
N ALA A 102 -12.13 -6.41 -31.80
CA ALA A 102 -12.09 -5.01 -31.36
C ALA A 102 -11.88 -4.87 -29.84
N GLN A 103 -12.51 -5.74 -29.05
CA GLN A 103 -12.33 -5.75 -27.60
C GLN A 103 -10.93 -6.23 -27.20
N ARG A 104 -10.42 -7.25 -27.90
CA ARG A 104 -9.06 -7.75 -27.68
C ARG A 104 -8.03 -6.67 -27.94
N GLU A 105 -8.15 -5.94 -29.03
CA GLU A 105 -7.21 -4.85 -29.35
C GLU A 105 -7.29 -3.72 -28.32
N ARG A 106 -8.50 -3.39 -27.88
CA ARG A 106 -8.70 -2.42 -26.80
C ARG A 106 -8.07 -2.87 -25.48
N LEU A 107 -8.21 -4.12 -25.06
CA LEU A 107 -7.59 -4.61 -23.82
C LEU A 107 -6.05 -4.67 -23.89
N ARG A 108 -5.47 -4.83 -25.09
CA ARG A 108 -4.00 -4.87 -25.26
C ARG A 108 -3.34 -3.50 -25.06
N ARG A 109 -4.06 -2.42 -25.37
CA ARG A 109 -3.56 -1.06 -25.23
C ARG A 109 -3.68 -0.50 -23.82
N PHE A 110 -4.57 -1.07 -23.01
CA PHE A 110 -4.80 -0.65 -21.63
C PHE A 110 -3.55 -0.86 -20.76
N VAL A 111 -3.40 0.03 -19.79
CA VAL A 111 -2.42 -0.11 -18.71
C VAL A 111 -3.17 -0.27 -17.40
N PHE A 112 -2.94 -1.39 -16.72
CA PHE A 112 -3.64 -1.78 -15.50
C PHE A 112 -2.87 -1.31 -14.29
N PHE A 113 -3.54 -0.56 -13.41
CA PHE A 113 -2.86 0.19 -12.35
C PHE A 113 -3.42 -0.04 -10.95
N GLY A 114 -4.56 -0.72 -10.83
CA GLY A 114 -5.17 -1.00 -9.54
C GLY A 114 -6.27 -2.04 -9.63
N ASP A 115 -6.67 -2.57 -8.49
CA ASP A 115 -7.77 -3.51 -8.35
C ASP A 115 -8.60 -3.22 -7.09
N ASN A 116 -9.72 -3.94 -6.94
CA ASN A 116 -10.62 -3.78 -5.81
C ASN A 116 -10.11 -4.58 -4.58
N MET A 117 -9.98 -3.91 -3.44
CA MET A 117 -9.48 -4.43 -2.15
C MET A 117 -10.49 -5.27 -1.37
N ASN A 118 -11.68 -5.56 -1.91
CA ASN A 118 -12.70 -6.36 -1.23
C ASN A 118 -12.20 -7.74 -0.75
N LYS A 119 -11.05 -8.22 -1.22
CA LYS A 119 -10.34 -9.35 -0.63
C LYS A 119 -8.88 -8.97 -0.31
N PRO A 120 -8.52 -8.72 0.96
CA PRO A 120 -7.20 -8.23 1.36
C PRO A 120 -6.03 -9.18 1.07
N ASN A 121 -6.31 -10.46 0.74
CA ASN A 121 -5.33 -11.48 0.34
C ASN A 121 -5.42 -11.84 -1.14
N PHE A 122 -6.32 -11.21 -1.90
CA PHE A 122 -6.45 -11.47 -3.32
C PHE A 122 -5.36 -10.71 -4.07
N VAL A 123 -4.61 -11.43 -4.88
CA VAL A 123 -3.77 -10.87 -5.92
C VAL A 123 -4.53 -11.10 -7.20
N TRP A 124 -4.86 -10.03 -7.92
CA TRP A 124 -5.47 -10.21 -9.23
C TRP A 124 -4.48 -10.93 -10.15
N LYS A 125 -4.83 -12.17 -10.47
CA LYS A 125 -4.03 -13.08 -11.27
C LYS A 125 -4.82 -13.44 -12.51
N PRO A 126 -4.69 -12.65 -13.58
CA PRO A 126 -5.40 -12.95 -14.82
C PRO A 126 -4.92 -14.26 -15.45
N GLU A 127 -3.84 -14.87 -14.97
CA GLU A 127 -3.29 -16.14 -15.48
C GLU A 127 -3.91 -17.39 -14.84
N GLU A 128 -4.57 -17.26 -13.67
CA GLU A 128 -5.19 -18.37 -12.95
C GLU A 128 -6.70 -18.39 -13.24
N ASP A 129 -7.24 -19.53 -13.66
CA ASP A 129 -8.65 -19.72 -14.05
C ASP A 129 -9.55 -19.99 -12.82
N ASP A 130 -9.19 -19.44 -11.66
CA ASP A 130 -9.92 -19.68 -10.42
C ASP A 130 -11.15 -18.79 -10.35
N SER A 131 -12.28 -19.47 -10.55
CA SER A 131 -13.65 -18.99 -10.68
C SER A 131 -14.26 -18.48 -9.38
N ASP A 132 -13.59 -17.56 -8.67
CA ASP A 132 -14.25 -16.75 -7.63
C ASP A 132 -14.61 -15.34 -8.15
N GLY A 133 -14.95 -15.28 -9.44
CA GLY A 133 -16.13 -14.60 -9.99
C GLY A 133 -16.40 -13.13 -9.69
N SER A 134 -15.45 -12.34 -9.16
CA SER A 134 -15.83 -11.02 -8.65
C SER A 134 -14.79 -9.90 -8.71
N GLU A 135 -13.73 -9.99 -9.51
CA GLU A 135 -12.60 -9.04 -9.35
C GLU A 135 -12.11 -8.47 -10.69
N GLY A 136 -12.64 -7.31 -11.05
CA GLY A 136 -12.13 -6.48 -12.12
C GLY A 136 -10.91 -5.65 -11.69
N ALA A 137 -10.27 -5.03 -12.68
CA ALA A 137 -9.13 -4.15 -12.47
C ALA A 137 -9.38 -2.78 -13.10
N PHE A 138 -8.79 -1.76 -12.52
CA PHE A 138 -8.77 -0.41 -13.07
C PHE A 138 -7.61 -0.27 -14.05
N ALA A 139 -7.92 0.31 -15.20
CA ALA A 139 -6.96 0.58 -16.25
C ALA A 139 -7.19 1.94 -16.87
N TRP A 140 -6.15 2.56 -17.43
CA TRP A 140 -6.32 3.70 -18.32
C TRP A 140 -6.05 3.30 -19.77
N ASP A 141 -6.57 4.09 -20.69
CA ASP A 141 -6.40 3.93 -22.13
C ASP A 141 -5.54 5.04 -22.72
N PRO A 142 -4.24 4.79 -22.98
CA PRO A 142 -3.34 5.79 -23.56
C PRO A 142 -3.71 6.22 -24.98
N ALA A 143 -4.51 5.42 -25.70
CA ALA A 143 -4.89 5.69 -27.09
C ALA A 143 -6.10 6.64 -27.22
N GLU A 144 -6.76 6.95 -26.10
CA GLU A 144 -7.92 7.86 -26.07
C GLU A 144 -7.57 9.07 -25.19
N PRO A 145 -6.79 10.05 -25.70
CA PRO A 145 -6.46 11.23 -24.93
C PRO A 145 -7.73 12.01 -24.58
N THR A 146 -7.77 12.61 -23.39
CA THR A 146 -8.90 13.45 -23.01
C THR A 146 -8.88 14.75 -23.82
N THR A 147 -10.05 15.26 -24.16
CA THR A 147 -10.20 16.55 -24.87
C THR A 147 -9.79 17.76 -24.03
N THR A 148 -9.60 17.59 -22.72
CA THR A 148 -9.38 18.66 -21.75
C THR A 148 -7.94 18.74 -21.22
N ASP A 149 -7.19 17.63 -21.18
CA ASP A 149 -5.77 17.61 -20.80
C ASP A 149 -5.02 16.52 -21.61
N PRO A 150 -4.03 16.90 -22.44
CA PRO A 150 -3.29 15.94 -23.27
C PRO A 150 -2.41 14.98 -22.46
N LEU A 151 -2.21 15.25 -21.17
CA LEU A 151 -1.44 14.42 -20.25
C LEU A 151 -2.34 13.56 -19.33
N GLU A 152 -3.64 13.49 -19.59
CA GLU A 152 -4.58 12.64 -18.87
C GLU A 152 -5.23 11.60 -19.77
N TYR A 153 -5.60 10.47 -19.16
CA TYR A 153 -6.26 9.35 -19.82
C TYR A 153 -7.55 8.98 -19.09
N PRO A 154 -8.60 8.57 -19.83
CA PRO A 154 -9.81 8.03 -19.24
C PRO A 154 -9.51 6.74 -18.48
N VAL A 155 -10.13 6.61 -17.31
CA VAL A 155 -10.02 5.44 -16.44
C VAL A 155 -11.22 4.55 -16.66
N TYR A 156 -10.94 3.25 -16.77
CA TYR A 156 -11.90 2.18 -17.00
C TYR A 156 -11.86 1.16 -15.88
N TRP A 157 -13.02 0.59 -15.58
CA TRP A 157 -13.15 -0.67 -14.86
C TRP A 157 -13.27 -1.81 -15.87
N CYS A 158 -12.45 -2.83 -15.71
CA CYS A 158 -12.36 -3.96 -16.62
C CYS A 158 -12.60 -5.27 -15.86
N SER A 159 -13.68 -5.96 -16.20
CA SER A 159 -13.91 -7.34 -15.76
C SER A 159 -13.48 -8.29 -16.86
N LEU A 160 -12.45 -9.10 -16.61
CA LEU A 160 -11.97 -10.07 -17.60
C LEU A 160 -12.92 -11.26 -17.77
N ASP A 161 -13.65 -11.60 -16.71
CA ASP A 161 -14.62 -12.71 -16.68
C ASP A 161 -15.92 -12.35 -17.37
N SER A 162 -16.55 -11.24 -16.95
CA SER A 162 -17.79 -10.74 -17.58
C SER A 162 -17.54 -9.99 -18.88
N ARG A 163 -16.26 -9.77 -19.23
CA ARG A 163 -15.82 -9.07 -20.45
C ARG A 163 -16.44 -7.68 -20.56
N GLN A 164 -16.70 -7.03 -19.43
CA GLN A 164 -17.25 -5.68 -19.38
C GLN A 164 -16.11 -4.67 -19.23
N VAL A 165 -16.19 -3.59 -20.01
CA VAL A 165 -15.28 -2.46 -19.95
C VAL A 165 -16.12 -1.21 -19.79
N GLU A 166 -16.05 -0.60 -18.62
CA GLU A 166 -16.88 0.55 -18.24
C GLU A 166 -16.01 1.76 -17.96
N ARG A 167 -16.28 2.89 -18.61
CA ARG A 167 -15.61 4.16 -18.29
C ARG A 167 -16.04 4.61 -16.90
N ARG A 168 -15.09 4.94 -16.03
CA ARG A 168 -15.32 5.43 -14.67
C ARG A 168 -15.05 6.92 -14.55
N SER A 169 -14.05 7.44 -15.25
CA SER A 169 -13.73 8.87 -15.25
C SER A 169 -12.97 9.27 -16.51
N ASN A 170 -12.78 10.58 -16.70
CA ASN A 170 -11.96 11.12 -17.78
C ASN A 170 -10.50 11.29 -17.35
N SER A 171 -10.20 11.46 -16.08
CA SER A 171 -8.83 11.62 -15.58
C SER A 171 -8.59 10.80 -14.32
N PHE A 172 -7.33 10.61 -13.95
CA PHE A 172 -7.01 9.96 -12.68
C PHE A 172 -7.44 10.82 -11.47
N THR A 173 -7.43 12.16 -11.60
CA THR A 173 -7.94 13.06 -10.54
C THR A 173 -9.45 12.91 -10.32
N GLU A 174 -10.23 12.85 -11.41
CA GLU A 174 -11.67 12.57 -11.32
C GLU A 174 -11.93 11.17 -10.73
N PHE A 175 -11.11 10.19 -11.12
CA PHE A 175 -11.20 8.83 -10.58
C PHE A 175 -11.01 8.81 -9.07
N VAL A 176 -9.98 9.49 -8.55
CA VAL A 176 -9.73 9.62 -7.11
C VAL A 176 -10.92 10.26 -6.39
N THR A 177 -11.55 11.26 -7.00
CA THR A 177 -12.77 11.90 -6.46
C THR A 177 -13.94 10.91 -6.43
N TRP A 178 -14.11 10.13 -7.50
CA TRP A 178 -15.14 9.09 -7.57
C TRP A 178 -14.94 8.02 -6.49
N VAL A 179 -13.71 7.52 -6.30
CA VAL A 179 -13.37 6.56 -5.24
C VAL A 179 -13.85 7.05 -3.88
N LYS A 180 -13.52 8.30 -3.52
CA LYS A 180 -13.91 8.92 -2.24
C LYS A 180 -15.42 9.04 -2.05
N VAL A 181 -16.17 9.37 -3.11
CA VAL A 181 -17.65 9.45 -3.04
C VAL A 181 -18.24 8.06 -2.90
N TYR A 182 -17.73 7.11 -3.68
CA TYR A 182 -18.24 5.76 -3.73
C TYR A 182 -17.98 5.00 -2.41
N THR A 183 -16.80 5.15 -1.80
CA THR A 183 -16.48 4.55 -0.50
C THR A 183 -17.38 5.08 0.61
N ARG A 184 -17.62 6.39 0.67
CA ARG A 184 -18.61 6.99 1.58
C ARG A 184 -20.02 6.43 1.39
N SER A 185 -20.41 6.16 0.15
CA SER A 185 -21.73 5.59 -0.15
C SER A 185 -21.89 4.15 0.34
N ILE A 186 -20.80 3.38 0.36
CA ILE A 186 -20.80 1.97 0.77
C ILE A 186 -20.63 1.80 2.28
N ALA A 187 -19.77 2.59 2.93
CA ALA A 187 -19.51 2.44 4.37
C ALA A 187 -20.69 2.83 5.27
N GLY A 188 -21.66 3.60 4.77
CA GLY A 188 -22.55 4.34 5.66
C GLY A 188 -21.78 5.32 6.56
N ASN A 189 -22.45 5.96 7.51
CA ASN A 189 -21.80 6.94 8.41
C ASN A 189 -20.85 6.32 9.45
N GLU A 190 -20.73 5.00 9.54
CA GLU A 190 -19.85 4.32 10.50
C GLU A 190 -18.53 3.93 9.84
N VAL A 191 -17.69 4.93 9.58
CA VAL A 191 -16.26 4.67 9.38
C VAL A 191 -15.69 4.34 10.75
N SER A 192 -15.38 3.06 11.01
CA SER A 192 -14.70 2.64 12.23
C SER A 192 -13.46 3.50 12.49
N GLU A 193 -13.43 4.15 13.65
CA GLU A 193 -12.30 4.95 14.13
C GLU A 193 -11.03 4.12 14.32
N ASP A 194 -11.08 2.78 14.31
CA ASP A 194 -9.90 1.90 14.49
C ASP A 194 -8.86 1.99 13.37
N TYR A 195 -9.16 2.68 12.26
CA TYR A 195 -8.16 3.00 11.23
C TYR A 195 -7.38 4.29 11.55
N THR A 196 -7.55 4.88 12.73
CA THR A 196 -6.85 6.09 13.19
C THR A 196 -5.41 5.85 13.63
N ASP A 197 -4.49 5.79 12.68
CA ASP A 197 -3.22 6.51 12.84
C ASP A 197 -2.52 6.74 11.50
N TRP A 198 -2.58 8.01 11.08
CA TRP A 198 -2.50 8.45 9.69
C TRP A 198 -1.35 9.44 9.51
N ILE A 199 -0.23 8.99 8.96
CA ILE A 199 0.87 9.87 8.51
C ILE A 199 1.31 9.36 7.14
N PRO A 200 1.62 10.24 6.17
CA PRO A 200 2.25 9.83 4.91
C PRO A 200 3.47 8.97 5.26
N CYS A 201 3.37 7.67 5.00
CA CYS A 201 4.45 6.74 5.30
C CYS A 201 5.61 7.12 4.40
N ARG A 202 6.53 7.96 4.91
CA ARG A 202 7.84 8.18 4.31
C ARG A 202 8.59 6.87 4.52
N ALA A 203 8.31 5.87 3.69
CA ALA A 203 9.02 4.62 3.64
C ALA A 203 10.47 4.89 3.21
N ARG A 204 11.28 5.35 4.17
CA ARG A 204 12.72 5.25 4.07
C ARG A 204 13.01 3.75 3.97
N LYS A 205 13.88 3.33 3.05
CA LYS A 205 14.54 2.03 3.15
C LYS A 205 15.32 2.01 4.46
N LYS A 206 14.65 1.61 5.55
CA LYS A 206 15.26 1.57 6.88
C LYS A 206 16.29 0.46 6.87
N ARG A 207 17.51 0.78 7.29
CA ARG A 207 18.53 -0.25 7.48
C ARG A 207 18.35 -0.83 8.87
N SER A 208 18.34 -2.16 8.98
CA SER A 208 18.35 -2.80 10.29
C SER A 208 19.76 -2.70 10.89
N PRO A 209 19.91 -2.27 12.15
CA PRO A 209 21.19 -2.28 12.84
C PRO A 209 21.74 -3.70 12.97
N PRO A 210 23.07 -3.87 13.09
CA PRO A 210 23.68 -5.16 13.36
C PRO A 210 23.15 -5.77 14.67
N LYS A 211 22.84 -7.08 14.68
CA LYS A 211 22.32 -7.79 15.86
C LYS A 211 23.21 -7.64 17.10
N ARG A 212 24.53 -7.50 16.92
CA ARG A 212 25.49 -7.28 18.02
C ARG A 212 25.25 -5.94 18.73
N ASP A 213 24.91 -4.90 17.97
CA ASP A 213 24.72 -3.55 18.50
C ASP A 213 23.38 -3.48 19.22
N VAL A 214 22.34 -4.10 18.64
CA VAL A 214 21.03 -4.29 19.29
C VAL A 214 21.17 -5.00 20.64
N LYS A 215 21.90 -6.11 20.70
CA LYS A 215 22.16 -6.83 21.95
C LYS A 215 22.85 -5.96 22.99
N ARG A 216 23.84 -5.15 22.57
CA ARG A 216 24.56 -4.23 23.45
C ARG A 216 23.62 -3.16 24.01
N TRP A 217 22.77 -2.56 23.19
CA TRP A 217 21.82 -1.54 23.63
C TRP A 217 20.78 -2.11 24.60
N LEU A 218 20.27 -3.31 24.32
CA LEU A 218 19.28 -3.98 25.18
C LEU A 218 19.87 -4.55 26.48
N ALA A 219 21.19 -4.66 26.59
CA ALA A 219 21.88 -5.05 27.81
C ALA A 219 22.27 -3.85 28.69
N PHE A 220 22.23 -2.63 28.14
CA PHE A 220 22.60 -1.42 28.84
C PHE A 220 21.62 -1.10 29.98
N ASN A 221 22.14 -0.50 31.06
CA ASN A 221 21.39 -0.01 32.21
C ASN A 221 20.32 -1.01 32.72
N ASN A 222 20.78 -2.20 33.14
CA ASN A 222 19.91 -3.27 33.66
C ASN A 222 18.73 -3.62 32.74
N HIS A 223 18.97 -3.68 31.43
CA HIS A 223 17.95 -4.02 30.42
C HIS A 223 16.80 -3.02 30.25
N THR A 224 16.95 -1.77 30.71
CA THR A 224 15.89 -0.74 30.65
C THR A 224 15.22 -0.62 29.27
N ALA A 225 16.00 -0.48 28.19
CA ALA A 225 15.45 -0.37 26.84
C ALA A 225 14.68 -1.63 26.39
N ARG A 226 15.10 -2.82 26.86
CA ARG A 226 14.41 -4.09 26.58
C ARG A 226 13.06 -4.15 27.28
N ASP A 227 13.00 -3.71 28.53
CA ASP A 227 11.78 -3.78 29.33
C ASP A 227 10.76 -2.76 28.85
N ILE A 228 11.20 -1.57 28.44
CA ILE A 228 10.35 -0.57 27.77
C ILE A 228 9.81 -1.15 26.44
N ALA A 229 10.68 -1.70 25.58
CA ALA A 229 10.24 -2.28 24.32
C ALA A 229 9.21 -3.41 24.52
N ARG A 230 9.43 -4.28 25.53
CA ARG A 230 8.47 -5.34 25.88
C ARG A 230 7.15 -4.77 26.39
N SER A 231 7.20 -3.78 27.28
CA SER A 231 6.00 -3.13 27.79
C SER A 231 5.18 -2.49 26.67
N ILE A 232 5.81 -1.76 25.76
CA ILE A 232 5.15 -1.17 24.59
C ILE A 232 4.48 -2.25 23.75
N ARG A 233 5.21 -3.33 23.44
CA ARG A 233 4.65 -4.45 22.68
C ARG A 233 3.46 -5.07 23.40
N ASP A 234 3.61 -5.42 24.67
CA ASP A 234 2.61 -6.20 25.41
C ASP A 234 1.36 -5.37 25.78
N THR A 235 1.44 -4.03 25.75
CA THR A 235 0.33 -3.11 26.10
C THR A 235 -0.15 -2.23 24.94
N ASP A 236 0.44 -2.37 23.75
CA ASP A 236 0.18 -1.55 22.56
C ASP A 236 0.30 -0.03 22.82
N ARG A 237 1.18 0.37 23.75
CA ARG A 237 1.42 1.76 24.17
C ARG A 237 2.36 2.50 23.21
N VAL A 238 1.86 2.78 22.02
CA VAL A 238 2.59 3.48 20.94
C VAL A 238 3.10 4.86 21.39
N ASP A 239 2.40 5.51 22.31
CA ASP A 239 2.77 6.79 22.93
C ASP A 239 4.09 6.76 23.72
N ALA A 240 4.55 5.58 24.14
CA ALA A 240 5.82 5.41 24.84
C ALA A 240 7.02 5.16 23.90
N LEU A 241 6.83 5.11 22.57
CA LEU A 241 7.92 4.96 21.60
C LEU A 241 8.99 6.05 21.68
N PRO A 242 8.68 7.35 21.91
CA PRO A 242 9.72 8.36 22.10
C PRO A 242 10.60 8.07 23.33
N ILE A 243 10.03 7.53 24.41
CA ILE A 243 10.77 7.14 25.62
C ILE A 243 11.74 5.99 25.30
N LEU A 244 11.31 5.03 24.46
CA LEU A 244 12.20 3.99 23.95
C LEU A 244 13.36 4.59 23.12
N ALA A 245 13.11 5.63 22.34
CA ALA A 245 14.16 6.30 21.57
C ALA A 245 15.25 6.87 22.48
N ASP A 246 14.85 7.55 23.56
CA ASP A 246 15.77 8.17 24.51
C ASP A 246 16.59 7.10 25.24
N ALA A 247 15.94 6.03 25.72
CA ALA A 247 16.62 4.91 26.36
C ALA A 247 17.66 4.22 25.44
N LEU A 248 17.36 4.14 24.13
CA LEU A 248 18.31 3.62 23.14
C LEU A 248 19.49 4.59 22.93
N GLN A 249 19.26 5.90 22.92
CA GLN A 249 20.34 6.89 22.81
C GLN A 249 21.26 6.86 24.02
N ASP A 250 20.72 6.75 25.23
CA ASP A 250 21.50 6.60 26.45
C ASP A 250 22.37 5.34 26.43
N ALA A 251 21.88 4.28 25.78
CA ALA A 251 22.64 3.07 25.52
C ALA A 251 23.72 3.21 24.43
N GLY A 252 23.87 4.39 23.82
CA GLY A 252 24.82 4.67 22.76
C GLY A 252 24.33 4.31 21.35
N CYS A 253 23.01 4.18 21.13
CA CYS A 253 22.47 4.00 19.79
C CYS A 253 22.60 5.31 18.98
N ALA A 254 23.31 5.23 17.86
CA ALA A 254 23.39 6.30 16.86
C ALA A 254 22.68 5.94 15.55
N HIS A 255 21.91 4.84 15.53
CA HIS A 255 21.28 4.35 14.31
C HIS A 255 20.06 5.22 13.93
N ALA A 256 20.25 6.12 12.96
CA ALA A 256 19.27 7.13 12.59
C ALA A 256 17.89 6.56 12.25
N ASP A 257 17.80 5.45 11.51
CA ASP A 257 16.50 4.87 11.14
C ASP A 257 15.74 4.29 12.35
N LEU A 258 16.46 3.72 13.32
CA LEU A 258 15.86 3.14 14.52
C LEU A 258 15.33 4.24 15.44
N LEU A 259 16.15 5.25 15.70
CA LEU A 259 15.75 6.39 16.53
C LEU A 259 14.62 7.18 15.90
N ASN A 260 14.67 7.42 14.58
CA ASN A 260 13.59 8.11 13.90
C ASN A 260 12.29 7.30 13.95
N ALA A 261 12.35 5.98 13.80
CA ALA A 261 11.17 5.13 13.88
C ALA A 261 10.52 5.13 15.28
N CYS A 262 11.32 5.22 16.35
CA CYS A 262 10.80 5.39 17.71
C CYS A 262 10.22 6.81 17.93
N ARG A 263 10.82 7.85 17.34
CA ARG A 263 10.38 9.24 17.55
C ARG A 263 9.18 9.67 16.74
N THR A 264 8.90 9.04 15.61
CA THR A 264 7.70 9.37 14.83
C THR A 264 6.43 9.05 15.62
N GLY A 265 6.50 8.16 16.61
CA GLY A 265 5.33 7.74 17.39
C GLY A 265 4.27 7.05 16.54
N SER A 266 4.61 6.65 15.31
CA SER A 266 3.71 5.91 14.44
C SER A 266 3.70 4.44 14.86
N ARG A 267 2.50 3.85 14.94
CA ARG A 267 2.35 2.40 15.16
C ARG A 267 3.17 1.57 14.16
N ILE A 268 3.24 2.02 12.91
CA ILE A 268 3.95 1.33 11.83
C ILE A 268 5.46 1.34 12.05
N ASP A 269 6.00 2.53 12.33
CA ASP A 269 7.42 2.69 12.58
C ASP A 269 7.86 2.03 13.90
N GLY A 270 7.02 2.15 14.92
CA GLY A 270 7.19 1.51 16.22
C GLY A 270 7.22 0.00 16.12
N GLN A 271 6.28 -0.61 15.39
CA GLN A 271 6.23 -2.06 15.20
C GLN A 271 7.53 -2.59 14.56
N TRP A 272 8.03 -1.93 13.50
CA TRP A 272 9.31 -2.29 12.90
C TRP A 272 10.47 -2.15 13.91
N ALA A 273 10.50 -1.08 14.69
CA ALA A 273 11.52 -0.88 15.72
C ALA A 273 11.48 -1.99 16.78
N LEU A 274 10.29 -2.37 17.24
CA LEU A 274 10.08 -3.45 18.21
C LEU A 274 10.50 -4.81 17.64
N GLU A 275 10.20 -5.09 16.37
CA GLU A 275 10.62 -6.33 15.70
C GLU A 275 12.14 -6.44 15.60
N VAL A 276 12.82 -5.35 15.23
CA VAL A 276 14.28 -5.26 15.19
C VAL A 276 14.89 -5.53 16.57
N LEU A 277 14.30 -4.97 17.63
CA LEU A 277 14.81 -5.09 19.00
C LEU A 277 14.48 -6.46 19.64
N LEU A 278 13.27 -6.98 19.43
CA LEU A 278 12.71 -8.10 20.20
C LEU A 278 12.61 -9.42 19.41
N THR A 279 13.45 -9.60 18.38
CA THR A 279 13.55 -10.76 17.44
C THR A 279 13.42 -12.21 17.99
N ASP A 280 13.19 -12.42 19.28
CA ASP A 280 13.00 -13.72 19.96
C ASP A 280 11.64 -14.43 19.70
N ARG A 281 10.68 -13.82 19.00
CA ARG A 281 9.49 -14.53 18.49
C ARG A 281 9.03 -13.93 17.16
N PRO A 282 8.61 -14.74 16.16
CA PRO A 282 7.83 -14.22 15.06
C PRO A 282 6.56 -13.58 15.63
N SER A 283 6.30 -12.33 15.25
CA SER A 283 5.00 -11.70 15.45
C SER A 283 3.93 -12.57 14.79
N PRO A 284 2.77 -12.81 15.42
CA PRO A 284 1.64 -13.38 14.70
C PRO A 284 1.28 -12.44 13.54
N PRO A 285 0.83 -12.97 12.39
CA PRO A 285 0.46 -12.15 11.24
C PRO A 285 -0.58 -11.10 11.64
N LEU A 286 -0.38 -9.88 11.13
CA LEU A 286 -1.24 -8.73 11.38
C LEU A 286 -2.64 -9.02 10.82
N GLY A 287 -3.59 -9.23 11.73
CA GLY A 287 -4.94 -9.72 11.42
C GLY A 287 -5.55 -10.57 12.53
N THR A 288 -4.70 -11.09 13.43
CA THR A 288 -5.20 -11.74 14.65
C THR A 288 -5.39 -10.70 15.75
N ARG A 289 -6.64 -10.46 16.15
CA ARG A 289 -7.00 -9.71 17.35
C ARG A 289 -6.16 -10.23 18.52
N TRP A 290 -5.42 -9.36 19.19
CA TRP A 290 -4.67 -9.70 20.41
C TRP A 290 -5.71 -10.08 21.47
N SER A 291 -6.03 -11.37 21.58
CA SER A 291 -6.94 -11.83 22.62
C SER A 291 -6.24 -11.58 23.95
N ALA A 292 -6.71 -10.57 24.68
CA ALA A 292 -6.54 -10.52 26.12
C ALA A 292 -6.93 -11.90 26.67
N SER A 293 -5.97 -12.56 27.32
CA SER A 293 -6.25 -13.71 28.17
C SER A 293 -7.38 -13.31 29.12
N PHE A 294 -8.55 -13.91 28.97
CA PHE A 294 -9.57 -13.82 30.01
C PHE A 294 -9.06 -14.57 31.26
N PRO A 295 -9.30 -14.01 32.47
CA PRO A 295 -8.95 -14.66 33.71
C PRO A 295 -9.79 -15.92 33.91
N GLY A 296 -9.22 -16.89 34.62
CA GLY A 296 -9.71 -18.26 34.72
C GLY A 296 -11.18 -18.40 35.10
N LYS A 297 -11.87 -19.32 34.42
CA LYS A 297 -13.04 -19.96 34.99
C LYS A 297 -12.58 -21.11 35.86
N GLY A 298 -12.86 -20.98 37.14
CA GLY A 298 -12.63 -21.97 38.18
C GLY A 298 -13.31 -23.29 37.88
N GLY A 299 -12.78 -24.32 38.52
CA GLY A 299 -13.34 -25.66 38.50
C GLY A 299 -14.76 -25.70 39.06
N ALA A 300 -15.54 -26.61 38.50
CA ALA A 300 -16.60 -27.29 39.20
C ALA A 300 -16.51 -28.76 38.77
N GLY A 301 -15.78 -29.54 39.57
CA GLY A 301 -16.04 -30.97 39.71
C GLY A 301 -17.00 -31.13 40.88
N GLY A 302 -18.02 -31.95 40.69
CA GLY A 302 -19.11 -32.21 41.63
C GLY A 302 -20.37 -32.59 40.87
#